data_AF-A0A239Q200-F1
#
_entry.id   AF-A0A239Q200-F1
#
_cell.length_a   1.000
_cell.length_b   1.000
_cell.length_c   1.000
_cell.angle_alpha   90.00
_cell.angle_beta   90.00
_cell.angle_gamma   90.00
#
_symmetry.space_group_name_H-M   'P 1'
#
loop_
_entity.id
_entity.type
_entity.pdbx_description
1 polymer ?
#
loop_
_entity_poly.entity_id
_entity_poly.type
_entity_poly.pdbx_seq_one_letter_code
_entity_poly.pdbx_strand_id
1 'polypeptide(L)'
;MVGEIESPHISRRFGLVQQATRSPSGQLRQDLQETGWDGESPVTVISDGEPALPNLVRYAVGGPVHHILDWWHISMRVKHVENAVKGLLQAKDFPDIPVLFERPAERLRWYLWHGKVRTTTTNRRWLMTDCKRLCRDDPEVREAATLIQARCRELYTYLANNMDSLTDYGKPYRNGLPTSSSRTEGCMDDIGNTRMGKRRRMRWSPTGAHHVAVVWVAVLDGRLTSEYR
;
A
#
# COMPACT_ATOMS: atom_id res chain seq x y z
N MET A 1 -4.03 5.33 -12.09
CA MET A 1 -4.78 4.42 -11.19
C MET A 1 -4.58 3.01 -11.72
N VAL A 2 -4.45 1.98 -10.89
CA VAL A 2 -4.31 0.57 -11.32
C VAL A 2 -5.34 -0.26 -10.55
N GLY A 3 -6.09 -1.13 -11.22
CA GLY A 3 -7.06 -2.07 -10.64
C GLY A 3 -7.00 -3.41 -11.38
N GLU A 4 -7.62 -4.45 -10.83
CA GLU A 4 -7.62 -5.80 -11.42
C GLU A 4 -9.03 -6.42 -11.37
N ILE A 5 -9.36 -7.29 -12.32
CA ILE A 5 -10.61 -8.07 -12.36
C ILE A 5 -10.25 -9.54 -12.19
N GLU A 6 -11.04 -10.25 -11.38
CA GLU A 6 -10.95 -11.71 -11.27
C GLU A 6 -12.26 -12.37 -11.69
N SER A 7 -12.13 -13.40 -12.54
CA SER A 7 -13.12 -14.47 -12.75
C SER A 7 -12.39 -15.82 -12.73
N PRO A 8 -13.07 -16.97 -12.61
CA PRO A 8 -12.43 -18.30 -12.51
C PRO A 8 -11.46 -18.64 -13.66
N HIS A 9 -11.45 -17.86 -14.73
CA HIS A 9 -10.65 -18.07 -15.93
C HIS A 9 -9.80 -16.86 -16.35
N ILE A 10 -9.85 -15.71 -15.65
CA ILE A 10 -9.17 -14.46 -16.05
C ILE A 10 -8.64 -13.68 -14.83
N SER A 11 -7.36 -13.34 -14.85
CA SER A 11 -6.72 -12.31 -14.01
C SER A 11 -6.15 -11.25 -14.96
N ARG A 12 -6.74 -10.04 -14.96
CA ARG A 12 -6.34 -8.95 -15.87
C ARG A 12 -6.45 -7.58 -15.21
N ARG A 13 -5.42 -6.76 -15.42
CA ARG A 13 -5.28 -5.43 -14.79
C ARG A 13 -5.78 -4.33 -15.71
N PHE A 14 -6.23 -3.22 -15.14
CA PHE A 14 -6.63 -2.02 -15.86
C PHE A 14 -6.10 -0.78 -15.14
N GLY A 15 -5.98 0.33 -15.87
CA GLY A 15 -5.48 1.56 -15.30
C GLY A 15 -6.26 2.78 -15.78
N LEU A 16 -6.81 3.55 -14.85
CA LEU A 16 -7.66 4.71 -15.16
C LEU A 16 -7.00 6.03 -14.73
N VAL A 17 -7.27 7.11 -15.45
CA VAL A 17 -6.98 8.49 -15.00
C VAL A 17 -8.25 9.31 -15.20
N GLN A 18 -8.71 9.97 -14.14
CA GLN A 18 -10.08 10.47 -13.99
C GLN A 18 -10.46 11.74 -14.80
N GLN A 19 -9.68 12.19 -15.79
CA GLN A 19 -9.86 13.55 -16.35
C GLN A 19 -9.95 13.69 -17.87
N ALA A 20 -10.41 12.67 -18.63
CA ALA A 20 -10.62 12.82 -20.08
C ALA A 20 -11.99 12.33 -20.60
N THR A 21 -12.90 11.87 -19.75
CA THR A 21 -14.14 11.20 -20.19
C THR A 21 -15.37 11.77 -19.51
N ARG A 22 -16.44 12.03 -20.29
CA ARG A 22 -17.75 12.49 -19.79
C ARG A 22 -18.42 11.51 -18.81
N SER A 23 -17.96 10.25 -18.74
CA SER A 23 -18.36 9.25 -17.75
C SER A 23 -17.19 8.31 -17.39
N PRO A 24 -16.40 8.61 -16.34
CA PRO A 24 -15.27 7.76 -15.92
C PRO A 24 -15.64 6.34 -15.50
N SER A 25 -16.81 6.14 -14.88
CA SER A 25 -17.31 4.81 -14.52
C SER A 25 -17.79 4.02 -15.74
N GLY A 26 -18.36 4.69 -16.74
CA GLY A 26 -18.77 4.08 -18.00
C GLY A 26 -17.56 3.58 -18.81
N GLN A 27 -16.51 4.40 -18.91
CA GLN A 27 -15.26 3.98 -19.56
C GLN A 27 -14.64 2.79 -18.83
N LEU A 28 -14.53 2.88 -17.49
CA LEU A 28 -14.01 1.79 -16.70
C LEU A 28 -14.80 0.49 -16.93
N ARG A 29 -16.13 0.54 -16.94
CA ARG A 29 -16.99 -0.62 -17.24
C ARG A 29 -16.69 -1.21 -18.62
N GLN A 30 -16.51 -0.38 -19.65
CA GLN A 30 -16.14 -0.85 -20.99
C GLN A 30 -14.78 -1.54 -20.97
N ASP A 31 -13.78 -0.92 -20.34
CA ASP A 31 -12.44 -1.51 -20.19
C ASP A 31 -12.51 -2.87 -19.47
N LEU A 32 -13.39 -2.99 -18.45
CA LEU A 32 -13.64 -4.26 -17.76
C LEU A 32 -14.21 -5.32 -18.71
N GLN A 33 -15.23 -4.97 -19.50
CA GLN A 33 -15.86 -5.90 -20.44
C GLN A 33 -14.89 -6.32 -21.55
N GLU A 34 -14.13 -5.38 -22.12
CA GLU A 34 -13.11 -5.65 -23.14
C GLU A 34 -11.98 -6.56 -22.62
N THR A 35 -11.70 -6.50 -21.32
CA THR A 35 -10.72 -7.38 -20.68
C THR A 35 -11.28 -8.76 -20.36
N GLY A 36 -12.59 -8.99 -20.50
CA GLY A 36 -13.25 -10.29 -20.34
C GLY A 36 -14.11 -10.40 -19.08
N TRP A 37 -14.42 -9.30 -18.41
CA TRP A 37 -15.40 -9.28 -17.32
C TRP A 37 -16.81 -9.57 -17.85
N ASP A 38 -17.47 -10.55 -17.24
CA ASP A 38 -18.81 -11.02 -17.61
C ASP A 38 -19.94 -10.08 -17.16
N GLY A 39 -19.63 -9.06 -16.35
CA GLY A 39 -20.62 -8.13 -15.79
C GLY A 39 -21.17 -8.55 -14.42
N GLU A 40 -20.85 -9.75 -13.94
CA GLU A 40 -21.40 -10.36 -12.72
C GLU A 40 -20.33 -10.79 -11.71
N SER A 41 -19.17 -11.22 -12.21
CA SER A 41 -18.02 -11.66 -11.41
C SER A 41 -17.56 -10.54 -10.46
N PRO A 42 -17.28 -10.85 -9.17
CA PRO A 42 -16.79 -9.87 -8.22
C PRO A 42 -15.47 -9.24 -8.66
N VAL A 43 -15.33 -7.93 -8.48
CA VAL A 43 -14.09 -7.22 -8.80
C VAL A 43 -13.32 -6.92 -7.52
N THR A 44 -12.02 -7.21 -7.50
CA THR A 44 -11.12 -6.90 -6.39
C THR A 44 -10.30 -5.65 -6.69
N VAL A 45 -10.40 -4.65 -5.82
CA VAL A 45 -9.66 -3.39 -5.91
C VAL A 45 -8.58 -3.36 -4.85
N ILE A 46 -7.35 -3.06 -5.25
CA ILE A 46 -6.25 -2.78 -4.32
C ILE A 46 -5.96 -1.27 -4.38
N SER A 47 -6.02 -0.58 -3.24
CA SER A 47 -5.70 0.86 -3.18
C SER A 47 -5.00 1.26 -1.89
N ASP A 48 -4.39 2.44 -1.88
CA ASP A 48 -3.66 3.03 -0.75
C ASP A 48 -4.54 3.54 0.41
N GLY A 49 -5.85 3.34 0.34
CA GLY A 49 -6.84 3.82 1.30
C GLY A 49 -7.60 5.07 0.87
N GLU A 50 -7.30 5.64 -0.32
CA GLU A 50 -8.17 6.65 -0.91
C GLU A 50 -9.49 6.02 -1.38
N PRO A 51 -10.66 6.57 -0.98
CA PRO A 51 -11.96 5.98 -1.34
C PRO A 51 -12.36 6.24 -2.79
N ALA A 52 -11.72 7.17 -3.50
CA ALA A 52 -12.08 7.58 -4.85
C ALA A 52 -12.04 6.40 -5.84
N LEU A 53 -10.96 5.61 -5.83
CA LEU A 53 -10.82 4.44 -6.72
C LEU A 53 -11.82 3.33 -6.38
N PRO A 54 -11.92 2.82 -5.14
CA PRO A 54 -12.92 1.82 -4.77
C PRO A 54 -14.34 2.26 -5.11
N ASN A 55 -14.68 3.53 -4.89
CA ASN A 55 -16.01 4.05 -5.25
C ASN A 55 -16.21 4.08 -6.76
N LEU A 56 -15.22 4.52 -7.53
CA LEU A 56 -15.29 4.51 -8.99
C LEU A 56 -15.52 3.10 -9.54
N VAL A 57 -14.82 2.10 -9.00
CA VAL A 57 -15.02 0.70 -9.39
C VAL A 57 -16.40 0.21 -8.99
N ARG A 58 -16.90 0.54 -7.78
CA ARG A 58 -18.29 0.22 -7.38
C ARG A 58 -19.31 0.80 -8.35
N TYR A 59 -19.15 2.06 -8.76
CA TYR A 59 -20.04 2.68 -9.75
C TYR A 59 -19.91 2.04 -11.13
N ALA A 60 -18.70 1.66 -11.55
CA ALA A 60 -18.47 1.01 -12.83
C ALA A 60 -19.05 -0.40 -12.85
N VAL A 61 -18.92 -1.19 -11.78
CA VAL A 61 -19.36 -2.59 -11.69
C VAL A 61 -20.86 -2.68 -11.43
N GLY A 62 -21.42 -1.82 -10.57
CA GLY A 62 -22.84 -1.90 -10.18
C GLY A 62 -23.19 -3.17 -9.40
N GLY A 63 -22.19 -3.85 -8.84
CA GLY A 63 -22.27 -5.15 -8.17
C GLY A 63 -21.23 -5.27 -7.05
N PRO A 64 -21.00 -6.48 -6.50
CA PRO A 64 -20.09 -6.67 -5.38
C PRO A 64 -18.64 -6.33 -5.76
N VAL A 65 -18.02 -5.46 -4.96
CA VAL A 65 -16.60 -5.09 -5.08
C VAL A 65 -15.89 -5.41 -3.78
N HIS A 66 -14.84 -6.22 -3.85
CA HIS A 66 -13.94 -6.46 -2.74
C HIS A 66 -12.83 -5.40 -2.75
N HIS A 67 -12.65 -4.69 -1.63
CA HIS A 67 -11.57 -3.70 -1.51
C HIS A 67 -10.52 -4.23 -0.54
N ILE A 68 -9.28 -4.28 -1.00
CA ILE A 68 -8.10 -4.65 -0.23
C ILE A 68 -7.20 -3.40 -0.10
N LEU A 69 -6.75 -3.10 1.12
CA LEU A 69 -5.75 -2.07 1.35
C LEU A 69 -4.39 -2.52 0.83
N ASP A 70 -3.66 -1.65 0.14
CA ASP A 70 -2.36 -2.00 -0.45
C ASP A 70 -1.32 -2.33 0.63
N TRP A 71 -0.79 -3.56 0.57
CA TRP A 71 0.23 -4.02 1.49
C TRP A 71 1.50 -3.17 1.49
N TRP A 72 1.91 -2.57 0.36
CA TRP A 72 3.11 -1.71 0.33
C TRP A 72 2.93 -0.50 1.23
N HIS A 73 1.79 0.17 1.14
CA HIS A 73 1.46 1.33 1.95
C HIS A 73 1.41 1.00 3.45
N ILE A 74 0.97 -0.21 3.81
CA ILE A 74 1.04 -0.73 5.18
C ILE A 74 2.50 -1.00 5.58
N SER A 75 3.25 -1.71 4.74
CA SER A 75 4.64 -2.11 4.98
C SER A 75 5.56 -0.90 5.17
N MET A 76 5.36 0.17 4.40
CA MET A 76 6.10 1.42 4.52
C MET A 76 5.87 2.09 5.88
N ARG A 77 4.63 2.11 6.37
CA ARG A 77 4.31 2.65 7.71
C ARG A 77 4.88 1.80 8.83
N VAL A 78 4.85 0.47 8.68
CA VAL A 78 5.55 -0.44 9.60
C VAL A 78 7.06 -0.18 9.58
N LYS A 79 7.65 0.02 8.39
CA LYS A 79 9.06 0.34 8.23
C LYS A 79 9.44 1.65 8.92
N HIS A 80 8.56 2.65 8.93
CA HIS A 80 8.80 3.88 9.68
C HIS A 80 8.86 3.65 11.20
N VAL A 81 8.01 2.75 11.74
CA VAL A 81 8.09 2.35 13.17
C VAL A 81 9.41 1.62 13.45
N GLU A 82 9.76 0.65 12.61
CA GLU A 82 11.02 -0.12 12.74
C GLU A 82 12.26 0.77 12.67
N ASN A 83 12.30 1.71 11.73
CA ASN A 83 13.42 2.64 11.59
C ASN A 83 13.51 3.60 12.80
N ALA A 84 12.37 4.05 13.33
CA ALA A 84 12.35 4.88 14.53
C ALA A 84 12.85 4.11 15.76
N VAL A 85 12.47 2.83 15.90
CA VAL A 85 13.00 1.95 16.96
C VAL A 85 14.49 1.72 16.77
N LYS A 86 14.95 1.44 15.55
CA LYS A 86 16.38 1.31 15.26
C LYS A 86 17.17 2.55 15.65
N GLY A 87 16.63 3.74 15.37
CA GLY A 87 17.23 5.01 15.79
C GLY A 87 17.34 5.13 17.32
N LEU A 88 16.28 4.80 18.06
CA LEU A 88 16.30 4.77 19.53
C LEU A 88 17.39 3.83 20.06
N LEU A 89 17.52 2.63 19.50
CA LEU A 89 18.50 1.63 19.93
C LEU A 89 19.95 2.01 19.59
N GLN A 90 20.14 2.98 18.70
CA GLN A 90 21.44 3.51 18.32
C GLN A 90 21.82 4.78 19.09
N ALA A 91 20.90 5.33 19.89
CA ALA A 91 21.16 6.49 20.73
C ALA A 91 22.26 6.16 21.75
N LYS A 92 23.16 7.11 21.97
CA LYS A 92 24.40 6.89 22.74
C LYS A 92 24.13 6.40 24.18
N ASP A 93 23.12 7.00 24.82
CA ASP A 93 22.80 6.79 26.23
C ASP A 93 21.45 6.07 26.39
N PHE A 94 21.16 5.08 25.53
CA PHE A 94 19.93 4.29 25.60
C PHE A 94 19.80 3.57 26.97
N PRO A 95 18.76 3.86 27.78
CA PRO A 95 18.76 3.53 29.20
C PRO A 95 18.04 2.22 29.56
N ASP A 96 17.69 1.37 28.58
CA ASP A 96 16.79 0.21 28.80
C ASP A 96 17.25 -1.04 28.03
N ILE A 97 16.45 -2.10 28.01
CA ILE A 97 16.74 -3.37 27.36
C ILE A 97 16.26 -3.34 25.90
N PRO A 98 17.16 -3.45 24.89
CA PRO A 98 16.79 -3.29 23.47
C PRO A 98 15.64 -4.19 22.99
N VAL A 99 15.60 -5.42 23.51
CA VAL A 99 14.62 -6.45 23.14
C VAL A 99 13.17 -6.04 23.42
N LEU A 100 12.94 -5.12 24.38
CA LEU A 100 11.61 -4.60 24.72
C LEU A 100 11.05 -3.71 23.60
N PHE A 101 11.90 -3.14 22.75
CA PHE A 101 11.51 -2.25 21.66
C PHE A 101 11.61 -2.94 20.30
N GLU A 102 12.69 -3.69 20.07
CA GLU A 102 12.96 -4.39 18.81
C GLU A 102 11.89 -5.45 18.50
N ARG A 103 11.66 -6.39 19.42
CA ARG A 103 10.73 -7.50 19.18
C ARG A 103 9.31 -7.04 18.87
N PRO A 104 8.69 -6.10 19.62
CA PRO A 104 7.37 -5.62 19.26
C PRO A 104 7.33 -4.98 17.87
N ALA A 105 8.35 -4.20 17.50
CA ALA A 105 8.41 -3.52 16.21
C ALA A 105 8.54 -4.49 15.04
N GLU A 106 9.44 -5.48 15.12
CA GLU A 106 9.63 -6.51 14.09
C GLU A 106 8.37 -7.36 13.87
N ARG A 107 7.65 -7.66 14.96
CA ARG A 107 6.43 -8.49 14.89
C ARG A 107 5.24 -7.77 14.28
N LEU A 108 5.23 -6.43 14.22
CA LEU A 108 4.12 -5.66 13.61
C LEU A 108 3.87 -6.10 12.17
N ARG A 109 4.94 -6.26 11.38
CA ARG A 109 4.82 -6.71 9.98
C ARG A 109 4.15 -8.06 9.90
N TRP A 110 4.62 -9.03 10.68
CA TRP A 110 4.09 -10.38 10.68
C TRP A 110 2.60 -10.41 11.07
N TYR A 111 2.22 -9.70 12.14
CA TYR A 111 0.82 -9.64 12.56
C TYR A 111 -0.08 -9.03 11.49
N LEU A 112 0.33 -7.92 10.86
CA LEU A 112 -0.44 -7.28 9.81
C LEU A 112 -0.54 -8.16 8.56
N TRP A 113 0.55 -8.83 8.18
CA TRP A 113 0.57 -9.74 7.02
C TRP A 113 -0.45 -10.87 7.18
N HIS A 114 -0.64 -11.34 8.41
CA HIS A 114 -1.59 -12.40 8.73
C HIS A 114 -2.96 -11.89 9.19
N GLY A 115 -3.30 -10.62 8.92
CA GLY A 115 -4.61 -10.04 9.26
C GLY A 115 -4.88 -9.91 10.77
N LYS A 116 -3.86 -10.03 11.63
CA LYS A 116 -3.98 -10.01 13.09
C LYS A 116 -4.03 -8.58 13.66
N VAL A 117 -4.94 -7.75 13.13
CA VAL A 117 -5.05 -6.31 13.43
C VAL A 117 -5.17 -6.04 14.94
N ARG A 118 -6.00 -6.81 15.66
CA ARG A 118 -6.12 -6.68 17.13
C ARG A 118 -4.79 -6.90 17.86
N THR A 119 -4.01 -7.89 17.41
CA THR A 119 -2.70 -8.21 18.00
C THR A 119 -1.68 -7.12 17.68
N THR A 120 -1.72 -6.56 16.47
CA THR A 120 -0.93 -5.38 16.09
C THR A 120 -1.23 -4.19 16.99
N THR A 121 -2.52 -3.87 17.21
CA THR A 121 -2.95 -2.75 18.07
C THR A 121 -2.43 -2.90 19.49
N THR A 122 -2.47 -4.12 20.05
CA THR A 122 -1.93 -4.44 21.37
C THR A 122 -0.41 -4.30 21.43
N ASN A 123 0.35 -4.93 20.52
CA ASN A 123 1.82 -4.85 20.51
C ASN A 123 2.32 -3.41 20.37
N ARG A 124 1.71 -2.66 19.47
CA ARG A 124 1.96 -1.22 19.28
C ARG A 124 1.68 -0.42 20.56
N ARG A 125 0.63 -0.76 21.32
CA ARG A 125 0.32 -0.11 22.61
C ARG A 125 1.38 -0.41 23.67
N TRP A 126 1.90 -1.64 23.72
CA TRP A 126 3.04 -2.00 24.58
C TRP A 126 4.27 -1.18 24.23
N LEU A 127 4.66 -1.16 22.95
CA LEU A 127 5.78 -0.35 22.46
C LEU A 127 5.66 1.13 22.85
N MET A 128 4.46 1.72 22.73
CA MET A 128 4.21 3.09 23.18
C MET A 128 4.32 3.26 24.70
N THR A 129 3.89 2.27 25.47
CA THR A 129 3.99 2.30 26.94
C THR A 129 5.45 2.25 27.38
N ASP A 130 6.24 1.39 26.75
CA ASP A 130 7.67 1.27 27.06
C ASP A 130 8.43 2.54 26.66
N CYS A 131 8.09 3.15 25.52
CA CYS A 131 8.62 4.48 25.15
C CYS A 131 8.28 5.58 26.18
N LYS A 132 7.17 5.46 26.91
CA LYS A 132 6.80 6.42 27.98
C LYS A 132 7.57 6.19 29.28
N ARG A 133 8.08 4.97 29.50
CA ARG A 133 8.81 4.59 30.72
C ARG A 133 10.29 4.95 30.66
N LEU A 134 10.85 5.17 29.47
CA LEU A 134 12.23 5.62 29.29
C LEU A 134 12.51 6.87 30.13
N CYS A 135 13.65 6.88 30.84
CA CYS A 135 14.20 8.10 31.43
C CYS A 135 14.76 8.96 30.29
N ARG A 136 14.28 10.21 30.15
CA ARG A 136 14.47 11.05 28.96
C ARG A 136 15.42 12.22 29.21
N ASP A 137 16.38 12.01 30.10
CA ASP A 137 17.38 13.03 30.45
C ASP A 137 18.21 13.37 29.20
N ASP A 138 18.53 12.36 28.41
CA ASP A 138 19.15 12.52 27.09
C ASP A 138 18.13 13.01 26.02
N PRO A 139 18.44 14.12 25.31
CA PRO A 139 17.59 14.64 24.24
C PRO A 139 17.39 13.69 23.06
N GLU A 140 18.40 12.92 22.65
CA GLU A 140 18.33 12.00 21.51
C GLU A 140 17.34 10.85 21.80
N VAL A 141 17.44 10.26 23.01
CA VAL A 141 16.50 9.24 23.49
C VAL A 141 15.07 9.80 23.56
N ARG A 142 14.90 11.04 24.04
CA ARG A 142 13.59 11.71 24.12
C ARG A 142 12.96 11.91 22.75
N GLU A 143 13.73 12.37 21.78
CA GLU A 143 13.27 12.61 20.41
C GLU A 143 12.91 11.29 19.71
N ALA A 144 13.77 10.27 19.81
CA ALA A 144 13.52 8.96 19.24
C ALA A 144 12.26 8.30 19.84
N ALA A 145 12.08 8.35 21.17
CA ALA A 145 10.88 7.85 21.84
C ALA A 145 9.60 8.61 21.43
N THR A 146 9.72 9.90 21.13
CA THR A 146 8.60 10.72 20.63
C THR A 146 8.26 10.35 19.19
N LEU A 147 9.27 10.12 18.34
CA LEU A 147 9.11 9.68 16.96
C LEU A 147 8.43 8.31 16.88
N ILE A 148 8.85 7.33 17.69
CA ILE A 148 8.20 6.01 17.74
C ILE A 148 6.73 6.15 18.10
N GLN A 149 6.39 6.97 19.09
CA GLN A 149 5.00 7.21 19.47
C GLN A 149 4.20 7.86 18.32
N ALA A 150 4.79 8.81 17.60
CA ALA A 150 4.15 9.44 16.44
C ALA A 150 3.88 8.41 15.33
N ARG A 151 4.90 7.62 14.94
CA ARG A 151 4.75 6.56 13.91
C ARG A 151 3.75 5.49 14.31
N CYS A 152 3.72 5.10 15.59
CA CYS A 152 2.71 4.20 16.13
C CYS A 152 1.30 4.78 16.08
N ARG A 153 1.12 6.09 16.26
CA ARG A 153 -0.20 6.74 16.13
C ARG A 153 -0.62 6.80 14.67
N GLU A 154 0.27 7.22 13.78
CA GLU A 154 0.03 7.28 12.34
C GLU A 154 -0.35 5.92 11.76
N LEU A 155 0.39 4.86 12.11
CA LEU A 155 0.06 3.49 11.71
C LEU A 155 -1.34 3.08 12.22
N TYR A 156 -1.64 3.35 13.49
CA TYR A 156 -2.95 3.02 14.06
C TYR A 156 -4.09 3.77 13.36
N THR A 157 -3.97 5.08 13.19
CA THR A 157 -4.99 5.90 12.50
C THR A 157 -5.20 5.41 11.07
N TYR A 158 -4.11 5.10 10.36
CA TYR A 158 -4.21 4.59 9.00
C TYR A 158 -4.93 3.24 8.92
N LEU A 159 -4.60 2.30 9.80
CA LEU A 159 -5.29 1.00 9.87
C LEU A 159 -6.76 1.16 10.28
N ALA A 160 -7.05 2.02 11.25
CA ALA A 160 -8.40 2.26 11.74
C ALA A 160 -9.30 2.87 10.66
N ASN A 161 -8.78 3.84 9.89
CA ASN A 161 -9.51 4.48 8.79
C ASN A 161 -9.78 3.53 7.62
N ASN A 162 -9.05 2.42 7.52
CA ASN A 162 -9.14 1.46 6.41
C ASN A 162 -9.56 0.06 6.89
N MET A 163 -10.18 -0.04 8.07
CA MET A 163 -10.43 -1.32 8.75
C MET A 163 -11.20 -2.32 7.88
N ASP A 164 -12.18 -1.84 7.13
CA ASP A 164 -13.05 -2.66 6.26
C ASP A 164 -12.32 -3.26 5.04
N SER A 165 -11.12 -2.74 4.72
CA SER A 165 -10.29 -3.18 3.60
C SER A 165 -9.06 -3.99 4.03
N LEU A 166 -8.89 -4.23 5.33
CA LEU A 166 -7.81 -5.08 5.85
C LEU A 166 -8.17 -6.56 5.70
N THR A 167 -7.18 -7.38 5.30
CA THR A 167 -7.35 -8.83 5.11
C THR A 167 -6.14 -9.61 5.63
N ASP A 168 -6.21 -10.95 5.59
CA ASP A 168 -5.02 -11.81 5.72
C ASP A 168 -4.29 -11.82 4.38
N TYR A 169 -3.27 -10.98 4.25
CA TYR A 169 -2.44 -10.85 3.03
C TYR A 169 -1.65 -12.12 2.70
N GLY A 170 -1.39 -12.98 3.67
CA GLY A 170 -0.73 -14.26 3.45
C GLY A 170 -1.58 -15.24 2.62
N LYS A 171 -2.92 -15.14 2.68
CA LYS A 171 -3.83 -16.01 1.92
C LYS A 171 -3.78 -15.73 0.40
N PRO A 172 -4.07 -14.51 -0.11
CA PRO A 172 -3.95 -14.21 -1.53
C PRO A 172 -2.52 -14.42 -2.04
N TYR A 173 -1.50 -14.05 -1.26
CA TYR A 173 -0.10 -14.28 -1.64
C TYR A 173 0.23 -15.76 -1.89
N ARG A 174 -0.21 -16.68 -1.00
CA ARG A 174 -0.01 -18.13 -1.20
C ARG A 174 -0.75 -18.68 -2.41
N ASN A 175 -1.84 -18.03 -2.81
CA ASN A 175 -2.62 -18.40 -3.99
C ASN A 175 -2.12 -17.71 -5.28
N GLY A 176 -0.99 -16.99 -5.22
CA GLY A 176 -0.45 -16.26 -6.37
C GLY A 176 -1.20 -14.99 -6.74
N LEU A 177 -2.17 -14.57 -5.91
CA LEU A 177 -2.97 -13.37 -6.13
C LEU A 177 -2.21 -12.11 -5.67
N PRO A 178 -2.46 -10.96 -6.31
CA PRO A 178 -1.83 -9.70 -5.93
C PRO A 178 -2.24 -9.27 -4.51
N THR A 179 -1.27 -8.75 -3.78
CA THR A 179 -1.48 -8.17 -2.44
C THR A 179 -0.99 -6.73 -2.34
N SER A 180 -0.33 -6.24 -3.39
CA SER A 180 0.35 -4.95 -3.39
C SER A 180 0.50 -4.38 -4.80
N SER A 181 0.49 -3.05 -4.88
CA SER A 181 0.90 -2.33 -6.10
C SER A 181 2.43 -2.13 -6.22
N SER A 182 3.24 -2.73 -5.36
CA SER A 182 4.71 -2.52 -5.35
C SER A 182 5.46 -2.93 -6.61
N ARG A 183 4.95 -3.88 -7.42
CA ARG A 183 5.50 -4.16 -8.77
C ARG A 183 5.35 -2.96 -9.72
N THR A 184 4.37 -2.09 -9.47
CA THR A 184 4.15 -0.82 -10.18
C THR A 184 4.92 0.35 -9.56
N GLU A 185 5.21 0.36 -8.26
CA GLU A 185 5.92 1.48 -7.60
C GLU A 185 7.45 1.43 -7.77
N GLY A 186 8.10 0.26 -7.65
CA GLY A 186 9.55 0.15 -7.86
C GLY A 186 9.97 0.61 -9.26
N CYS A 187 9.15 0.34 -10.27
CA CYS A 187 9.37 0.79 -11.64
C CYS A 187 9.02 2.29 -11.85
N MET A 188 8.01 2.82 -11.14
CA MET A 188 7.70 4.27 -11.16
C MET A 188 8.79 5.10 -10.47
N ASP A 189 9.36 4.60 -9.37
CA ASP A 189 10.50 5.21 -8.69
C ASP A 189 11.77 5.13 -9.55
N ASP A 190 12.02 4.02 -10.24
CA ASP A 190 13.16 3.86 -11.15
C ASP A 190 13.04 4.74 -12.40
N ILE A 191 11.86 4.86 -13.02
CA ILE A 191 11.65 5.73 -14.19
C ILE A 191 11.70 7.21 -13.80
N GLY A 192 11.18 7.56 -12.61
CA GLY A 192 11.30 8.88 -12.02
C GLY A 192 12.76 9.25 -11.71
N ASN A 193 13.54 8.30 -11.18
CA ASN A 193 14.97 8.47 -10.91
C ASN A 193 15.80 8.57 -12.20
N THR A 194 15.52 7.72 -13.19
CA THR A 194 16.29 7.63 -14.44
C THR A 194 16.07 8.86 -15.33
N ARG A 195 14.88 9.48 -15.30
CA ARG A 195 14.61 10.69 -16.11
C ARG A 195 14.96 12.02 -15.43
N MET A 196 14.96 12.13 -14.10
CA MET A 196 14.89 13.46 -13.44
C MET A 196 15.73 13.64 -12.16
N GLY A 197 16.64 12.71 -11.84
CA GLY A 197 17.73 12.90 -10.87
C GLY A 197 17.35 13.66 -9.60
N LYS A 198 16.49 13.10 -8.73
CA LYS A 198 16.14 13.52 -7.35
C LYS A 198 15.90 15.03 -7.03
N ARG A 199 15.90 15.95 -8.00
CA ARG A 199 15.90 17.40 -7.77
C ARG A 199 14.58 18.10 -8.06
N ARG A 200 13.56 17.39 -8.60
CA ARG A 200 12.22 17.95 -8.87
C ARG A 200 11.12 16.92 -8.60
N ARG A 201 10.02 17.38 -7.99
CA ARG A 201 8.77 16.61 -7.85
C ARG A 201 8.11 16.47 -9.23
N MET A 202 7.74 15.25 -9.64
CA MET A 202 7.15 14.96 -10.95
C MET A 202 5.86 15.79 -11.19
N ARG A 203 5.77 16.46 -12.33
CA ARG A 203 4.54 17.11 -12.82
C ARG A 203 4.11 16.42 -14.11
N TRP A 204 3.36 15.31 -13.99
CA TRP A 204 2.72 14.70 -15.16
C TRP A 204 1.54 15.55 -15.58
N SER A 205 1.39 15.78 -16.89
CA SER A 205 0.09 16.16 -17.43
C SER A 205 -0.87 14.96 -17.31
N PRO A 206 -2.18 15.18 -17.12
CA PRO A 206 -3.17 14.10 -16.99
C PRO A 206 -3.11 13.06 -18.13
N THR A 207 -2.87 13.53 -19.36
CA THR A 207 -2.68 12.68 -20.56
C THR A 207 -1.39 11.87 -20.51
N GLY A 208 -0.30 12.45 -20.00
CA GLY A 208 0.98 11.74 -19.83
C GLY A 208 0.90 10.62 -18.80
N ALA A 209 0.16 10.84 -17.71
CA ALA A 209 -0.10 9.79 -16.71
C ALA A 209 -1.02 8.68 -17.26
N HIS A 210 -1.96 9.02 -18.15
CA HIS A 210 -2.89 8.09 -18.80
C HIS A 210 -2.17 7.12 -19.74
N HIS A 211 -1.35 7.61 -20.68
CA HIS A 211 -0.62 6.74 -21.61
C HIS A 211 0.37 5.83 -20.90
N VAL A 212 1.01 6.31 -19.83
CA VAL A 212 1.90 5.50 -19.00
C VAL A 212 1.10 4.37 -18.35
N ALA A 213 0.00 4.66 -17.64
CA ALA A 213 -0.82 3.63 -17.00
C ALA A 213 -1.36 2.56 -17.98
N VAL A 214 -1.76 2.96 -19.21
CA VAL A 214 -2.27 2.04 -20.25
C VAL A 214 -1.18 1.16 -20.85
N VAL A 215 0.00 1.72 -21.15
CA VAL A 215 1.15 0.93 -21.64
C VAL A 215 1.62 -0.06 -20.57
N TRP A 216 1.58 0.30 -19.28
CA TRP A 216 1.94 -0.59 -18.18
C TRP A 216 0.99 -1.78 -18.02
N VAL A 217 -0.32 -1.56 -18.18
CA VAL A 217 -1.31 -2.64 -18.21
C VAL A 217 -1.04 -3.59 -19.38
N ALA A 218 -0.70 -3.07 -20.57
CA ALA A 218 -0.42 -3.89 -21.75
C ALA A 218 0.88 -4.73 -21.64
N VAL A 219 1.93 -4.19 -21.00
CA VAL A 219 3.18 -4.94 -20.74
C VAL A 219 2.95 -6.05 -19.70
N LEU A 220 2.15 -5.79 -18.66
CA LEU A 220 1.92 -6.74 -17.56
C LEU A 220 0.89 -7.83 -17.91
N ASP A 221 -0.08 -7.53 -18.78
CA ASP A 221 -0.99 -8.51 -19.37
C ASP A 221 -0.33 -9.39 -20.47
N GLY A 222 0.97 -9.21 -20.73
CA GLY A 222 1.71 -9.95 -21.76
C GLY A 222 1.29 -9.60 -23.20
N ARG A 223 0.59 -8.49 -23.42
CA ARG A 223 0.12 -8.05 -24.75
C ARG A 223 1.19 -7.31 -25.55
N LEU A 224 2.28 -6.89 -24.90
CA LEU A 224 3.50 -6.43 -25.54
C LEU A 224 4.57 -7.49 -25.35
N THR A 225 4.53 -8.52 -26.19
CA THR A 225 5.69 -9.39 -26.38
C THR A 225 6.85 -8.53 -26.87
N SER A 226 8.00 -8.68 -26.22
CA SER A 226 9.24 -7.99 -26.56
C SER A 226 9.62 -8.25 -28.02
N GLU A 227 9.25 -7.33 -28.89
CA GLU A 227 9.90 -7.16 -30.19
C GLU A 227 10.44 -5.73 -30.29
N TYR A 228 11.40 -5.40 -29.42
CA TYR A 228 12.44 -4.43 -29.79
C TYR A 228 13.73 -4.87 -29.09
N ARG A 229 14.64 -5.39 -29.92
CA ARG A 229 16.04 -5.60 -29.63
C ARG A 229 16.77 -4.27 -29.65
#